data_AF-A0A5P1E3M5-F1
#
_entry.id   AF-A0A5P1E3M5-F1
#
_cell.length_a   1.000
_cell.length_b   1.000
_cell.length_c   1.000
_cell.angle_alpha   90.00
_cell.angle_beta   90.00
_cell.angle_gamma   90.00
#
_symmetry.space_group_name_H-M   'P 1'
#
loop_
_entity.id
_entity.type
_entity.pdbx_description
1 polymer ?
#
loop_
_entity_poly.entity_id
_entity_poly.type
_entity_poly.pdbx_seq_one_letter_code
_entity_poly.pdbx_strand_id
1 'polypeptide(L)'
;MNYINEGSDDKLFEAHREWGMRFMKLYPQYTSWDNPKDMERPLVIGYVSPDYITHSVSYFIEAPLFFHDYTNYKVIVYSGVVKADAKTHKFKDRVLKKGGLWRDIYGIDEKKVASMVREDKVDILVELTGHTANNKLGMMACRPAPIQATWIGYPNTTGLPTIDYRITDALADPLDTKQKHVEELVRLPKCFLCYTPSPDAGPVCPTPALSNGFITFGSFNNLAKITPKVLKVWARILCAVPNSRLVVKCKPFCSDSVRQRFLSILEQLGLEPLRVDLLPLILLNHDHMQAYSLMDISLDTFPYAGTTTTCESLYMGVPCVTMAGSVHAHNVGVSLLKNVGLERLIAKTEDEYVQLALDLASNALALSELRLTLRELMAKSPVCHGAKFTKDLESAYRNMWHRYCHGDAPALKNMEALKLHLPQSEKITIMFSDIGEATGVEENHQQQAVKANGMSLVSLSTPSLTSSQESQSQIVNGVRPS
;
A
#
# COMPACT_ATOMS: atom_id res chain seq x y z
N MET A 1 -4.80 -7.13 12.21
CA MET A 1 -3.86 -8.24 12.47
C MET A 1 -2.43 -7.94 12.04
N ASN A 2 -2.16 -7.37 10.85
CA ASN A 2 -0.78 -7.05 10.42
C ASN A 2 0.03 -6.19 11.42
N TYR A 3 -0.62 -5.28 12.15
CA TYR A 3 0.06 -4.34 13.05
C TYR A 3 0.64 -4.97 14.32
N ILE A 4 0.23 -6.20 14.68
CA ILE A 4 0.64 -6.87 15.91
C ILE A 4 1.23 -8.27 15.64
N ASN A 5 1.26 -8.71 14.38
CA ASN A 5 1.81 -10.00 14.04
C ASN A 5 3.34 -9.91 13.93
N GLU A 6 4.02 -10.72 14.72
CA GLU A 6 5.48 -10.87 14.73
C GLU A 6 5.93 -12.18 14.09
N GLY A 7 5.06 -12.85 13.32
CA GLY A 7 5.40 -14.08 12.58
C GLY A 7 5.69 -15.29 13.47
N SER A 8 5.17 -15.31 14.70
CA SER A 8 5.31 -16.42 15.63
C SER A 8 4.32 -17.57 15.38
N ASP A 9 3.26 -17.31 14.61
CA ASP A 9 2.29 -18.31 14.18
C ASP A 9 1.76 -18.00 12.76
N ASP A 10 1.00 -18.95 12.22
CA ASP A 10 0.41 -18.86 10.87
C ASP A 10 -1.01 -18.29 10.87
N LYS A 11 -1.57 -17.82 12.01
CA LYS A 11 -2.98 -17.42 12.08
C LYS A 11 -3.34 -16.33 11.06
N LEU A 12 -2.43 -15.39 10.87
CA LEU A 12 -2.63 -14.33 9.90
C LEU A 12 -2.62 -14.87 8.47
N PHE A 13 -1.72 -15.80 8.15
CA PHE A 13 -1.70 -16.45 6.84
C PHE A 13 -2.98 -17.24 6.58
N GLU A 14 -3.42 -18.06 7.54
CA GLU A 14 -4.65 -18.86 7.39
C GLU A 14 -5.88 -17.96 7.23
N ALA A 15 -5.97 -16.84 7.95
CA ALA A 15 -7.07 -15.88 7.77
C ALA A 15 -7.11 -15.30 6.34
N HIS A 16 -5.96 -14.99 5.73
CA HIS A 16 -5.92 -14.55 4.33
C HIS A 16 -6.31 -15.67 3.37
N ARG A 17 -5.76 -16.87 3.58
CA ARG A 17 -6.02 -18.03 2.73
C ARG A 17 -7.50 -18.43 2.76
N GLU A 18 -8.10 -18.51 3.94
CA GLU A 18 -9.53 -18.79 4.09
C GLU A 18 -10.40 -17.72 3.44
N TRP A 19 -10.04 -16.43 3.62
CA TRP A 19 -10.70 -15.34 2.94
C TRP A 19 -10.63 -15.53 1.42
N GLY A 20 -9.45 -15.77 0.85
CA GLY A 20 -9.26 -15.88 -0.59
C GLY A 20 -9.98 -17.09 -1.18
N MET A 21 -9.99 -18.23 -0.48
CA MET A 21 -10.75 -19.42 -0.87
C MET A 21 -12.26 -19.18 -0.92
N ARG A 22 -12.82 -18.43 0.05
CA ARG A 22 -14.25 -18.11 0.07
C ARG A 22 -14.59 -17.02 -0.95
N PHE A 23 -13.75 -16.01 -1.03
CA PHE A 23 -13.94 -14.84 -1.87
C PHE A 23 -13.89 -15.20 -3.36
N MET A 24 -12.96 -16.08 -3.76
CA MET A 24 -12.87 -16.51 -5.17
C MET A 24 -14.14 -17.23 -5.67
N LYS A 25 -14.92 -17.86 -4.79
CA LYS A 25 -16.19 -18.54 -5.17
C LYS A 25 -17.26 -17.56 -5.67
N LEU A 26 -17.11 -16.26 -5.41
CA LEU A 26 -18.05 -15.22 -5.85
C LEU A 26 -17.84 -14.83 -7.33
N TYR A 27 -16.74 -15.27 -7.94
CA TYR A 27 -16.32 -14.85 -9.27
C TYR A 27 -16.08 -16.07 -10.19
N PRO A 28 -16.52 -16.01 -11.46
CA PRO A 28 -16.18 -17.02 -12.45
C PRO A 28 -14.74 -16.83 -12.92
N GLN A 29 -13.98 -17.92 -12.99
CA GLN A 29 -12.55 -17.86 -13.28
C GLN A 29 -12.27 -18.23 -14.72
N TYR A 30 -11.47 -17.43 -15.41
CA TYR A 30 -10.94 -17.79 -16.71
C TYR A 30 -9.84 -18.84 -16.58
N THR A 31 -9.87 -19.82 -17.48
CA THR A 31 -8.93 -20.96 -17.49
C THR A 31 -8.10 -21.05 -18.78
N SER A 32 -8.40 -20.20 -19.77
CA SER A 32 -7.69 -20.14 -21.05
C SER A 32 -7.49 -18.69 -21.51
N TRP A 33 -6.40 -18.48 -22.26
CA TRP A 33 -5.99 -17.17 -22.78
C TRP A 33 -5.44 -17.33 -24.19
N ASP A 34 -5.86 -16.44 -25.09
CA ASP A 34 -5.44 -16.44 -26.51
C ASP A 34 -4.11 -15.70 -26.73
N ASN A 35 -3.42 -15.32 -25.64
CA ASN A 35 -2.11 -14.68 -25.68
C ASN A 35 -1.08 -15.64 -26.29
N PRO A 36 -0.43 -15.30 -27.42
CA PRO A 36 0.54 -16.18 -28.07
C PRO A 36 1.72 -16.47 -27.13
N LYS A 37 2.09 -17.75 -26.99
CA LYS A 37 3.22 -18.22 -26.17
C LYS A 37 4.56 -18.12 -26.92
N ASP A 38 4.90 -16.91 -27.35
CA ASP A 38 6.24 -16.59 -27.85
C ASP A 38 7.05 -16.00 -26.69
N MET A 39 8.20 -16.59 -26.39
CA MET A 39 9.04 -16.21 -25.25
C MET A 39 9.67 -14.83 -25.38
N GLU A 40 9.95 -14.36 -26.61
CA GLU A 40 10.74 -13.14 -26.85
C GLU A 40 9.89 -11.96 -27.33
N ARG A 41 8.60 -12.17 -27.61
CA ARG A 41 7.74 -11.08 -28.07
C ARG A 41 7.61 -9.95 -27.02
N PRO A 42 7.24 -8.73 -27.46
CA PRO A 42 6.80 -7.68 -26.55
C PRO A 42 5.65 -8.15 -25.64
N LEU A 43 5.71 -7.76 -24.38
CA LEU A 43 4.71 -8.08 -23.37
C LEU A 43 3.76 -6.90 -23.13
N VAL A 44 2.50 -7.21 -22.84
CA VAL A 44 1.50 -6.24 -22.38
C VAL A 44 1.38 -6.34 -20.86
N ILE A 45 1.78 -5.29 -20.17
CA ILE A 45 1.75 -5.20 -18.70
C ILE A 45 0.56 -4.34 -18.28
N GLY A 46 -0.35 -4.92 -17.52
CA GLY A 46 -1.48 -4.21 -16.90
C GLY A 46 -1.16 -3.84 -15.46
N TYR A 47 -1.34 -2.57 -15.07
CA TYR A 47 -1.26 -2.14 -13.68
C TYR A 47 -2.62 -1.67 -13.18
N VAL A 48 -3.12 -2.24 -12.08
CA VAL A 48 -4.43 -1.88 -11.49
C VAL A 48 -4.28 -1.30 -10.09
N SER A 49 -4.89 -0.14 -9.87
CA SER A 49 -4.93 0.52 -8.55
C SER A 49 -5.99 1.62 -8.50
N PRO A 50 -6.61 1.86 -7.33
CA PRO A 50 -7.34 3.11 -7.07
C PRO A 50 -6.41 4.26 -6.69
N ASP A 51 -5.13 4.01 -6.46
CA ASP A 51 -4.20 4.93 -5.79
C ASP A 51 -3.29 5.70 -6.75
N TYR A 52 -3.71 5.91 -8.00
CA TYR A 52 -3.04 6.81 -8.95
C TYR A 52 -3.31 8.29 -8.65
N ILE A 53 -3.27 8.65 -7.36
CA ILE A 53 -3.41 10.00 -6.80
C ILE A 53 -2.20 10.27 -5.90
N THR A 54 -2.15 11.41 -5.24
CA THR A 54 -1.17 11.73 -4.18
C THR A 54 -1.41 10.81 -2.98
N HIS A 55 -0.77 9.64 -3.04
CA HIS A 55 -0.91 8.52 -2.13
C HIS A 55 0.42 7.75 -2.06
N SER A 56 0.60 6.90 -1.05
CA SER A 56 1.85 6.15 -0.85
C SER A 56 2.25 5.31 -2.06
N VAL A 57 1.31 4.56 -2.65
CA VAL A 57 1.52 3.70 -3.83
C VAL A 57 2.05 4.48 -5.03
N SER A 58 1.56 5.71 -5.23
CA SER A 58 1.91 6.48 -6.43
C SER A 58 3.38 6.89 -6.49
N TYR A 59 4.03 7.07 -5.35
CA TYR A 59 5.46 7.38 -5.31
C TYR A 59 6.34 6.21 -5.80
N PHE A 60 5.83 4.97 -5.77
CA PHE A 60 6.60 3.78 -6.17
C PHE A 60 6.27 3.28 -7.58
N ILE A 61 5.00 3.36 -7.98
CA ILE A 61 4.59 2.98 -9.34
C ILE A 61 5.04 3.99 -10.40
N GLU A 62 5.41 5.22 -10.03
CA GLU A 62 5.86 6.23 -10.99
C GLU A 62 7.05 5.73 -11.83
N ALA A 63 8.02 5.04 -11.23
CA ALA A 63 9.21 4.56 -11.93
C ALA A 63 8.87 3.64 -13.14
N PRO A 64 8.15 2.51 -12.98
CA PRO A 64 7.79 1.69 -14.14
C PRO A 64 6.92 2.42 -15.17
N LEU A 65 5.98 3.29 -14.76
CA LEU A 65 5.21 4.08 -15.73
C LEU A 65 6.07 5.05 -16.55
N PHE A 66 7.22 5.47 -16.02
CA PHE A 66 8.11 6.43 -16.68
C PHE A 66 9.24 5.78 -17.47
N PHE A 67 9.78 4.66 -16.99
CA PHE A 67 11.03 4.08 -17.46
C PHE A 67 10.90 2.74 -18.18
N HIS A 68 9.70 2.14 -18.25
CA HIS A 68 9.53 0.95 -19.06
C HIS A 68 10.00 1.19 -20.49
N ASP A 69 10.59 0.17 -21.11
CA ASP A 69 10.79 0.14 -22.55
C ASP A 69 9.47 -0.23 -23.23
N TYR A 70 8.69 0.77 -23.63
CA TYR A 70 7.36 0.56 -24.21
C TYR A 70 7.38 -0.17 -25.55
N THR A 71 8.54 -0.31 -26.19
CA THR A 71 8.69 -1.17 -27.37
C THR A 71 8.58 -2.65 -27.00
N ASN A 72 9.12 -3.05 -25.85
CA ASN A 72 9.15 -4.44 -25.38
C ASN A 72 8.16 -4.74 -24.25
N TYR A 73 7.65 -3.70 -23.56
CA TYR A 73 6.73 -3.78 -22.43
C TYR A 73 5.64 -2.71 -22.58
N LYS A 74 4.61 -3.01 -23.36
CA LYS A 74 3.48 -2.09 -23.55
C LYS A 74 2.68 -2.00 -22.26
N VAL A 75 2.51 -0.79 -21.74
CA VAL A 75 1.82 -0.55 -20.45
C VAL A 75 0.35 -0.18 -20.66
N ILE A 76 -0.52 -0.81 -19.87
CA ILE A 76 -1.94 -0.44 -19.73
C ILE A 76 -2.20 -0.16 -18.25
N VAL A 77 -2.81 0.99 -17.95
CA VAL A 77 -3.22 1.34 -16.59
C VAL A 77 -4.73 1.21 -16.45
N TYR A 78 -5.16 0.46 -15.44
CA TYR A 78 -6.55 0.34 -15.01
C TYR A 78 -6.74 1.18 -13.73
N SER A 79 -7.22 2.40 -13.91
CA SER A 79 -7.36 3.41 -12.87
C SER A 79 -8.71 3.31 -12.16
N GLY A 80 -8.68 2.89 -10.89
CA GLY A 80 -9.84 2.91 -9.98
C GLY A 80 -10.03 4.24 -9.26
N VAL A 81 -9.40 5.31 -9.72
CA VAL A 81 -9.39 6.63 -9.07
C VAL A 81 -10.79 7.24 -9.07
N VAL A 82 -11.28 7.62 -7.88
CA VAL A 82 -12.58 8.30 -7.71
C VAL A 82 -12.51 9.76 -8.15
N LYS A 83 -11.46 10.47 -7.72
CA LYS A 83 -11.24 11.88 -8.00
C LYS A 83 -9.77 12.07 -8.39
N ALA A 84 -9.55 12.38 -9.66
CA ALA A 84 -8.21 12.61 -10.20
C ALA A 84 -7.58 13.88 -9.59
N ASP A 85 -6.27 13.83 -9.34
CA ASP A 85 -5.46 14.97 -8.93
C ASP A 85 -4.32 15.24 -9.92
N ALA A 86 -3.45 16.21 -9.63
CA ALA A 86 -2.33 16.55 -10.52
C ALA A 86 -1.44 15.34 -10.83
N LYS A 87 -1.27 14.40 -9.89
CA LYS A 87 -0.46 13.20 -10.09
C LYS A 87 -1.16 12.19 -11.00
N THR A 88 -2.48 12.02 -10.87
CA THR A 88 -3.27 11.22 -11.83
C THR A 88 -3.07 11.71 -13.27
N HIS A 89 -3.18 13.02 -13.48
CA HIS A 89 -3.02 13.61 -14.80
C HIS A 89 -1.59 13.45 -15.34
N LYS A 90 -0.57 13.64 -14.48
CA LYS A 90 0.84 13.39 -14.82
C LYS A 90 1.07 11.95 -15.29
N PHE A 91 0.50 10.96 -14.59
CA PHE A 91 0.64 9.56 -14.97
C PHE A 91 -0.10 9.24 -16.27
N LYS A 92 -1.35 9.70 -16.41
CA LYS A 92 -2.14 9.51 -17.62
C LYS A 92 -1.43 10.10 -18.84
N ASP A 93 -0.97 11.34 -18.75
CA ASP A 93 -0.20 12.00 -19.81
C ASP A 93 1.07 11.23 -20.17
N ARG A 94 1.84 10.78 -19.17
CA ARG A 94 3.07 10.02 -19.41
C ARG A 94 2.80 8.70 -20.14
N VAL A 95 1.83 7.93 -19.66
CA VAL A 95 1.48 6.61 -20.21
C VAL A 95 1.03 6.75 -21.67
N LEU A 96 0.15 7.73 -21.95
CA LEU A 96 -0.34 7.97 -23.32
C LEU A 96 0.77 8.44 -24.25
N LYS A 97 1.63 9.38 -23.82
CA LYS A 97 2.77 9.87 -24.62
C LYS A 97 3.79 8.78 -24.95
N LYS A 98 3.91 7.76 -24.12
CA LYS A 98 4.78 6.60 -24.34
C LYS A 98 4.13 5.51 -25.21
N GLY A 99 2.88 5.68 -25.64
CA GLY A 99 2.15 4.70 -26.46
C GLY A 99 1.42 3.62 -25.66
N GLY A 100 1.27 3.82 -24.34
CA GLY A 100 0.44 2.97 -23.49
C GLY A 100 -1.04 3.33 -23.54
N LEU A 101 -1.84 2.64 -22.73
CA LEU A 101 -3.28 2.88 -22.60
C LEU A 101 -3.65 3.22 -21.16
N TRP A 102 -4.67 4.07 -21.00
CA TRP A 102 -5.23 4.43 -19.71
C TRP A 102 -6.74 4.17 -19.70
N ARG A 103 -7.20 3.28 -18.83
CA ARG A 103 -8.61 2.91 -18.67
C ARG A 103 -9.09 3.36 -17.31
N ASP A 104 -10.06 4.25 -17.30
CA ASP A 104 -10.76 4.66 -16.08
C ASP A 104 -11.84 3.61 -15.77
N ILE A 105 -11.70 2.92 -14.63
CA ILE A 105 -12.52 1.76 -14.24
C ILE A 105 -13.32 1.97 -12.95
N TYR A 106 -13.30 3.18 -12.39
CA TYR A 106 -14.10 3.51 -11.22
C TYR A 106 -15.59 3.33 -11.51
N GLY A 107 -16.30 2.64 -10.61
CA GLY A 107 -17.74 2.35 -10.75
C GLY A 107 -18.10 1.25 -11.75
N ILE A 108 -17.12 0.64 -12.43
CA ILE A 108 -17.36 -0.49 -13.34
C ILE A 108 -17.34 -1.80 -12.52
N ASP A 109 -18.30 -2.68 -12.82
CA ASP A 109 -18.36 -4.03 -12.25
C ASP A 109 -17.08 -4.83 -12.51
N GLU A 110 -16.60 -5.57 -11.51
CA GLU A 110 -15.30 -6.25 -11.58
C GLU A 110 -15.24 -7.33 -12.67
N LYS A 111 -16.35 -7.99 -13.01
CA LYS A 111 -16.38 -8.97 -14.11
C LYS A 111 -16.24 -8.29 -15.46
N LYS A 112 -16.84 -7.09 -15.62
CA LYS A 112 -16.66 -6.27 -16.82
C LYS A 112 -15.23 -5.76 -16.95
N VAL A 113 -14.61 -5.31 -15.85
CA VAL A 113 -13.19 -4.94 -15.85
C VAL A 113 -12.32 -6.14 -16.24
N ALA A 114 -12.63 -7.34 -15.73
CA ALA A 114 -11.93 -8.56 -16.12
C ALA A 114 -12.04 -8.86 -17.63
N SER A 115 -13.21 -8.64 -18.25
CA SER A 115 -13.38 -8.74 -19.70
C SER A 115 -12.53 -7.72 -20.46
N MET A 116 -12.48 -6.46 -20.00
CA MET A 116 -11.62 -5.43 -20.61
C MET A 116 -10.14 -5.83 -20.61
N VAL A 117 -9.65 -6.40 -19.50
CA VAL A 117 -8.27 -6.91 -19.40
C VAL A 117 -7.98 -7.99 -20.46
N ARG A 118 -8.94 -8.88 -20.72
CA ARG A 118 -8.80 -9.92 -21.75
C ARG A 118 -8.81 -9.34 -23.15
N GLU A 119 -9.72 -8.42 -23.43
CA GLU A 119 -9.80 -7.71 -24.72
C GLU A 119 -8.49 -6.96 -25.03
N ASP A 120 -7.87 -6.41 -24.00
CA ASP A 120 -6.57 -5.74 -24.08
C ASP A 120 -5.38 -6.71 -24.26
N LYS A 121 -5.61 -8.02 -24.14
CA LYS A 121 -4.59 -9.08 -24.22
C LYS A 121 -3.44 -8.83 -23.26
N VAL A 122 -3.75 -8.47 -22.02
CA VAL A 122 -2.75 -8.33 -20.96
C VAL A 122 -2.06 -9.66 -20.71
N ASP A 123 -0.73 -9.67 -20.71
CA ASP A 123 0.09 -10.84 -20.44
C ASP A 123 0.34 -11.00 -18.94
N ILE A 124 0.69 -9.90 -18.29
CA ILE A 124 0.96 -9.84 -16.85
C ILE A 124 0.13 -8.72 -16.26
N LEU A 125 -0.78 -9.07 -15.36
CA LEU A 125 -1.60 -8.11 -14.61
C LEU A 125 -1.06 -7.96 -13.19
N VAL A 126 -0.73 -6.73 -12.81
CA VAL A 126 -0.11 -6.39 -11.52
C VAL A 126 -1.07 -5.55 -10.69
N GLU A 127 -1.47 -6.11 -9.56
CA GLU A 127 -2.36 -5.48 -8.57
C GLU A 127 -1.54 -4.74 -7.51
N LEU A 128 -1.89 -3.48 -7.24
CA LEU A 128 -1.05 -2.57 -6.43
C LEU A 128 -1.61 -2.19 -5.06
N THR A 129 -2.68 -2.82 -4.60
CA THR A 129 -3.53 -2.35 -3.48
C THR A 129 -3.64 -3.39 -2.37
N GLY A 130 -3.74 -4.68 -2.71
CA GLY A 130 -4.05 -5.78 -1.81
C GLY A 130 -5.30 -5.54 -0.97
N HIS A 131 -5.27 -5.86 0.32
CA HIS A 131 -6.42 -5.74 1.23
C HIS A 131 -6.73 -4.31 1.72
N THR A 132 -6.21 -3.29 1.04
CA THR A 132 -6.52 -1.89 1.37
C THR A 132 -7.80 -1.41 0.67
N ALA A 133 -8.22 -0.18 0.95
CA ALA A 133 -9.53 0.33 0.52
C ALA A 133 -9.64 0.39 -1.02
N ASN A 134 -10.84 0.13 -1.54
CA ASN A 134 -11.18 0.23 -2.97
C ASN A 134 -10.33 -0.64 -3.91
N ASN A 135 -9.69 -1.70 -3.39
CA ASN A 135 -8.93 -2.67 -4.16
C ASN A 135 -9.77 -3.32 -5.28
N LYS A 136 -9.08 -4.09 -6.14
CA LYS A 136 -9.68 -4.81 -7.27
C LYS A 136 -9.43 -6.31 -7.18
N LEU A 137 -9.39 -6.86 -5.96
CA LEU A 137 -9.12 -8.28 -5.75
C LEU A 137 -10.22 -9.18 -6.33
N GLY A 138 -11.46 -8.73 -6.48
CA GLY A 138 -12.48 -9.55 -7.13
C GLY A 138 -12.30 -9.63 -8.64
N MET A 139 -11.79 -8.56 -9.27
CA MET A 139 -11.33 -8.63 -10.67
C MET A 139 -10.13 -9.60 -10.81
N MET A 140 -9.18 -9.56 -9.87
CA MET A 140 -8.07 -10.53 -9.84
C MET A 140 -8.56 -11.96 -9.57
N ALA A 141 -9.69 -12.12 -8.85
CA ALA A 141 -10.30 -13.42 -8.63
C ALA A 141 -10.70 -14.01 -9.98
N CYS A 142 -11.33 -13.26 -10.89
CA CYS A 142 -11.69 -13.75 -12.23
C CYS A 142 -10.51 -14.34 -13.04
N ARG A 143 -9.26 -14.05 -12.68
CA ARG A 143 -8.03 -14.44 -13.42
C ARG A 143 -8.03 -14.01 -14.90
N PRO A 144 -8.28 -12.73 -15.22
CA PRO A 144 -8.39 -12.30 -16.61
C PRO A 144 -7.08 -12.35 -17.41
N ALA A 145 -5.91 -12.27 -16.76
CA ALA A 145 -4.60 -12.41 -17.42
C ALA A 145 -3.97 -13.78 -17.11
N PRO A 146 -3.14 -14.34 -18.01
CA PRO A 146 -2.51 -15.64 -17.81
C PRO A 146 -1.53 -15.65 -16.63
N ILE A 147 -0.91 -14.51 -16.35
CA ILE A 147 -0.06 -14.28 -15.17
C ILE A 147 -0.62 -13.11 -14.37
N GLN A 148 -0.78 -13.33 -13.07
CA GLN A 148 -1.20 -12.30 -12.14
C GLN A 148 -0.17 -12.12 -11.02
N ALA A 149 0.15 -10.87 -10.71
CA ALA A 149 1.05 -10.52 -9.62
C ALA A 149 0.43 -9.47 -8.69
N THR A 150 0.92 -9.41 -7.46
CA THR A 150 0.66 -8.30 -6.53
C THR A 150 1.97 -7.64 -6.12
N TRP A 151 1.93 -6.32 -5.94
CA TRP A 151 3.09 -5.52 -5.55
C TRP A 151 2.67 -4.26 -4.76
N ILE A 152 3.58 -3.76 -3.92
CA ILE A 152 3.57 -2.52 -3.12
C ILE A 152 2.48 -2.24 -2.08
N GLY A 153 1.19 -2.30 -2.44
CA GLY A 153 0.13 -1.68 -1.61
C GLY A 153 -0.15 -2.40 -0.29
N TYR A 154 0.21 -3.67 -0.20
CA TYR A 154 -0.10 -4.52 0.94
C TYR A 154 1.11 -5.38 1.36
N PRO A 155 1.50 -5.35 2.65
CA PRO A 155 2.76 -5.95 3.12
C PRO A 155 2.63 -7.45 3.44
N ASN A 156 1.65 -8.14 2.86
CA ASN A 156 1.36 -9.55 3.16
C ASN A 156 0.73 -10.27 1.96
N THR A 157 0.48 -11.57 2.10
CA THR A 157 -0.29 -12.37 1.13
C THR A 157 -1.68 -11.77 0.89
N THR A 158 -2.16 -11.79 -0.35
CA THR A 158 -3.56 -11.51 -0.68
C THR A 158 -4.46 -12.66 -0.26
N GLY A 159 -3.90 -13.86 -0.10
CA GLY A 159 -4.64 -15.09 0.16
C GLY A 159 -5.37 -15.64 -1.07
N LEU A 160 -5.35 -14.92 -2.19
CA LEU A 160 -6.13 -15.25 -3.37
C LEU A 160 -5.39 -16.29 -4.24
N PRO A 161 -5.92 -17.51 -4.43
CA PRO A 161 -5.21 -18.56 -5.17
C PRO A 161 -4.96 -18.26 -6.64
N THR A 162 -5.66 -17.28 -7.20
CA THR A 162 -5.53 -16.88 -8.60
C THR A 162 -4.38 -15.92 -8.85
N ILE A 163 -3.72 -15.38 -7.81
CA ILE A 163 -2.53 -14.53 -7.97
C ILE A 163 -1.29 -15.42 -7.89
N ASP A 164 -0.48 -15.41 -8.95
CA ASP A 164 0.68 -16.27 -9.10
C ASP A 164 1.86 -15.78 -8.25
N TYR A 165 2.13 -14.47 -8.28
CA TYR A 165 3.36 -13.91 -7.76
C TYR A 165 3.14 -12.73 -6.82
N ARG A 166 4.02 -12.61 -5.81
CA ARG A 166 4.16 -11.40 -5.00
C ARG A 166 5.58 -10.87 -5.16
N ILE A 167 5.70 -9.62 -5.61
CA ILE A 167 6.99 -8.98 -5.87
C ILE A 167 7.52 -8.37 -4.55
N THR A 168 8.74 -8.74 -4.19
CA THR A 168 9.44 -8.37 -2.96
C THR A 168 10.96 -8.31 -3.19
N ASP A 169 11.77 -8.32 -2.14
CA ASP A 169 13.22 -8.47 -2.19
C ASP A 169 13.75 -9.37 -1.07
N ALA A 170 15.04 -9.71 -1.12
CA ALA A 170 15.67 -10.63 -0.17
C ALA A 170 15.93 -10.03 1.23
N LEU A 171 15.71 -8.73 1.43
CA LEU A 171 15.85 -8.08 2.73
C LEU A 171 14.51 -8.00 3.46
N ALA A 172 13.44 -7.62 2.74
CA ALA A 172 12.09 -7.60 3.25
C ALA A 172 11.56 -9.03 3.47
N ASP A 173 11.78 -9.92 2.50
CA ASP A 173 11.49 -11.34 2.60
C ASP A 173 12.76 -12.18 2.35
N PRO A 174 13.54 -12.51 3.40
CA PRO A 174 14.70 -13.39 3.28
C PRO A 174 14.38 -14.73 2.62
N LEU A 175 15.39 -15.39 2.01
CA LEU A 175 15.19 -16.68 1.33
C LEU A 175 14.70 -17.78 2.30
N ASP A 176 15.07 -17.67 3.57
CA ASP A 176 14.70 -18.58 4.65
C ASP A 176 13.49 -18.11 5.47
N THR A 177 12.77 -17.07 5.00
CA THR A 177 11.57 -16.53 5.67
C THR A 177 10.59 -17.64 6.03
N LYS A 178 10.04 -17.55 7.25
CA LYS A 178 8.99 -18.45 7.74
C LYS A 178 7.60 -17.91 7.45
N GLN A 179 7.48 -16.65 7.05
CA GLN A 179 6.19 -16.07 6.67
C GLN A 179 5.67 -16.78 5.41
N LYS A 180 4.45 -17.33 5.53
CA LYS A 180 3.79 -18.03 4.44
C LYS A 180 3.03 -17.07 3.52
N HIS A 181 3.00 -17.42 2.24
CA HIS A 181 2.29 -16.71 1.20
C HIS A 181 1.55 -17.70 0.31
N VAL A 182 0.42 -17.27 -0.27
CA VAL A 182 -0.28 -18.08 -1.28
C VAL A 182 0.42 -17.90 -2.63
N GLU A 183 0.91 -16.69 -2.88
CA GLU A 183 1.71 -16.34 -4.03
C GLU A 183 3.14 -16.85 -3.90
N GLU A 184 3.77 -17.14 -5.04
CA GLU A 184 5.21 -17.36 -5.07
C GLU A 184 5.96 -16.01 -4.98
N LEU A 185 6.97 -15.94 -4.11
CA LEU A 185 7.73 -14.71 -3.90
C LEU A 185 8.77 -14.50 -5.00
N VAL A 186 8.65 -13.38 -5.73
CA VAL A 186 9.66 -12.92 -6.69
C VAL A 186 10.49 -11.82 -6.05
N ARG A 187 11.77 -12.10 -5.84
CA ARG A 187 12.71 -11.19 -5.19
C ARG A 187 13.50 -10.40 -6.23
N LEU A 188 13.33 -9.09 -6.23
CA LEU A 188 14.16 -8.19 -7.03
C LEU A 188 15.59 -8.13 -6.46
N PRO A 189 16.62 -7.84 -7.29
CA PRO A 189 18.03 -7.92 -6.87
C PRO A 189 18.45 -6.89 -5.80
N LYS A 190 17.72 -5.76 -5.70
CA LYS A 190 17.99 -4.66 -4.76
C LYS A 190 16.76 -4.41 -3.89
N CYS A 191 16.27 -3.18 -3.80
CA CYS A 191 15.03 -2.89 -3.09
C CYS A 191 13.82 -3.25 -3.97
N PHE A 192 12.78 -3.81 -3.36
CA PHE A 192 11.50 -4.06 -4.02
C PHE A 192 10.69 -2.78 -4.28
N LEU A 193 11.15 -1.65 -3.72
CA LEU A 193 10.56 -0.33 -3.85
C LEU A 193 11.50 0.59 -4.63
N CYS A 194 10.92 1.45 -5.47
CA CYS A 194 11.62 2.58 -6.08
C CYS A 194 10.87 3.87 -5.78
N TYR A 195 11.30 4.58 -4.75
CA TYR A 195 10.72 5.84 -4.36
C TYR A 195 11.04 6.93 -5.38
N THR A 196 10.01 7.59 -5.90
CA THR A 196 10.13 8.82 -6.68
C THR A 196 9.82 10.01 -5.78
N PRO A 197 10.82 10.79 -5.36
CA PRO A 197 10.60 11.91 -4.46
C PRO A 197 9.69 12.97 -5.05
N SER A 198 8.93 13.65 -4.19
CA SER A 198 8.13 14.79 -4.63
C SER A 198 9.03 15.97 -5.05
N PRO A 199 8.73 16.64 -6.19
CA PRO A 199 9.43 17.87 -6.57
C PRO A 199 9.17 19.01 -5.57
N ASP A 200 8.10 18.94 -4.79
CA ASP A 200 7.74 19.93 -3.77
C ASP A 200 8.52 19.75 -2.45
N ALA A 201 9.50 18.86 -2.41
CA ALA A 201 10.35 18.69 -1.25
C ALA A 201 11.19 19.97 -1.05
N GLY A 202 10.96 20.66 0.07
CA GLY A 202 11.74 21.83 0.47
C GLY A 202 13.22 21.53 0.74
N PRO A 203 14.02 22.52 1.18
CA PRO A 203 15.43 22.30 1.51
C PRO A 203 15.60 21.30 2.67
N VAL A 204 16.74 20.60 2.70
CA VAL A 204 17.18 19.91 3.92
C VAL A 204 17.73 20.96 4.87
N CYS A 205 17.36 20.87 6.14
CA CYS A 205 17.87 21.74 7.19
C CYS A 205 18.83 20.99 8.12
N PRO A 206 19.80 21.71 8.74
CA PRO A 206 20.54 21.22 9.89
C PRO A 206 19.63 20.66 10.99
N THR A 207 20.21 19.93 11.94
CA THR A 207 19.43 19.37 13.05
C THR A 207 18.84 20.50 13.92
N PRO A 208 17.53 20.53 14.20
CA PRO A 208 16.93 21.58 15.05
C PRO A 208 17.50 21.59 16.48
N ALA A 209 18.11 20.51 16.95
CA ALA A 209 18.81 20.47 18.22
C ALA A 209 19.94 21.51 18.36
N LEU A 210 20.56 21.95 17.26
CA LEU A 210 21.58 23.01 17.30
C LEU A 210 21.00 24.37 17.69
N SER A 211 19.76 24.67 17.29
CA SER A 211 19.10 25.93 17.64
C SER A 211 18.30 25.83 18.93
N ASN A 212 17.62 24.70 19.14
CA ASN A 212 16.67 24.54 20.25
C ASN A 212 17.34 24.03 21.54
N GLY A 213 18.53 23.44 21.45
CA GLY A 213 19.27 22.92 22.60
C GLY A 213 18.78 21.58 23.14
N PHE A 214 17.86 20.91 22.44
CA PHE A 214 17.34 19.58 22.79
C PHE A 214 17.07 18.74 21.56
N ILE A 215 17.10 17.41 21.72
CA ILE A 215 16.77 16.44 20.67
C ILE A 215 15.26 16.28 20.55
N THR A 216 14.73 16.26 19.34
CA THR A 216 13.35 15.95 19.02
C THR A 216 13.30 14.65 18.23
N PHE A 217 12.78 13.59 18.84
CA PHE A 217 12.42 12.36 18.14
C PHE A 217 11.08 12.55 17.43
N GLY A 218 10.81 11.80 16.37
CA GLY A 218 9.50 11.89 15.72
C GLY A 218 9.07 10.69 14.90
N SER A 219 7.76 10.57 14.69
CA SER A 219 7.19 9.54 13.82
C SER A 219 5.91 10.04 13.15
N PHE A 220 5.89 9.98 11.82
CA PHE A 220 4.73 10.38 11.00
C PHE A 220 3.95 9.17 10.50
N ASN A 221 4.18 8.00 11.09
CA ASN A 221 3.49 6.76 10.78
C ASN A 221 2.01 6.82 11.16
N ASN A 222 1.19 5.99 10.48
CA ASN A 222 -0.20 5.81 10.86
C ASN A 222 -0.31 5.30 12.31
N LEU A 223 -1.24 5.86 13.08
CA LEU A 223 -1.45 5.55 14.50
C LEU A 223 -1.66 4.05 14.75
N ALA A 224 -2.23 3.31 13.78
CA ALA A 224 -2.39 1.85 13.88
C ALA A 224 -1.06 1.09 13.99
N LYS A 225 0.06 1.67 13.52
CA LYS A 225 1.42 1.11 13.64
C LYS A 225 2.08 1.41 14.99
N ILE A 226 1.59 2.42 15.71
CA ILE A 226 2.13 2.86 17.00
C ILE A 226 1.45 2.05 18.10
N THR A 227 1.88 0.80 18.25
CA THR A 227 1.32 -0.15 19.22
C THR A 227 1.78 0.15 20.65
N PRO A 228 1.13 -0.42 21.69
CA PRO A 228 1.62 -0.29 23.06
C PRO A 228 3.07 -0.74 23.26
N LYS A 229 3.53 -1.74 22.48
CA LYS A 229 4.92 -2.21 22.50
C LYS A 229 5.88 -1.14 21.99
N VAL A 230 5.56 -0.52 20.85
CA VAL A 230 6.34 0.59 20.29
C VAL A 230 6.41 1.78 21.26
N LEU A 231 5.27 2.17 21.86
CA LEU A 231 5.23 3.29 22.81
C LEU A 231 6.12 3.05 24.04
N LYS A 232 6.17 1.82 24.55
CA LYS A 232 7.08 1.46 25.66
C LYS A 232 8.55 1.66 25.28
N VAL A 233 8.94 1.26 24.07
CA VAL A 233 10.33 1.42 23.59
C VAL A 233 10.66 2.89 23.36
N TRP A 234 9.75 3.67 22.77
CA TRP A 234 9.95 5.12 22.61
C TRP A 234 10.03 5.83 23.96
N ALA A 235 9.22 5.43 24.95
CA ALA A 235 9.31 5.97 26.31
C ALA A 235 10.69 5.71 26.94
N ARG A 236 11.27 4.51 26.75
CA ARG A 236 12.64 4.21 27.21
C ARG A 236 13.67 5.18 26.62
N ILE A 237 13.56 5.50 25.32
CA ILE A 237 14.44 6.47 24.64
C ILE A 237 14.29 7.85 25.27
N LEU A 238 13.05 8.36 25.37
CA LEU A 238 12.80 9.71 25.87
C LEU A 238 13.13 9.87 27.37
N CYS A 239 13.00 8.82 28.18
CA CYS A 239 13.44 8.84 29.57
C CYS A 239 14.97 8.85 29.68
N ALA A 240 15.68 8.17 28.77
CA ALA A 240 17.14 8.12 28.75
C ALA A 240 17.79 9.39 28.17
N VAL A 241 17.06 10.20 27.40
CA VAL A 241 17.50 11.52 26.91
C VAL A 241 16.67 12.63 27.57
N PRO A 242 17.11 13.18 28.72
CA PRO A 242 16.40 14.27 29.39
C PRO A 242 16.16 15.45 28.46
N ASN A 243 15.06 16.18 28.67
CA ASN A 243 14.62 17.33 27.87
C ASN A 243 14.31 17.05 26.38
N SER A 244 14.51 15.82 25.88
CA SER A 244 14.13 15.49 24.50
C SER A 244 12.61 15.59 24.29
N ARG A 245 12.18 15.87 23.06
CA ARG A 245 10.76 15.94 22.69
C ARG A 245 10.39 14.79 21.76
N LEU A 246 9.08 14.53 21.65
CA LEU A 246 8.51 13.62 20.67
C LEU A 246 7.47 14.37 19.82
N VAL A 247 7.64 14.37 18.50
CA VAL A 247 6.61 14.84 17.58
C VAL A 247 5.96 13.66 16.85
N VAL A 248 4.64 13.52 16.97
CA VAL A 248 3.87 12.47 16.29
C VAL A 248 2.84 13.11 15.38
N LYS A 249 2.87 12.77 14.09
CA LYS A 249 1.89 13.28 13.12
C LYS A 249 0.97 12.17 12.67
N CYS A 250 -0.33 12.37 12.84
CA CYS A 250 -1.34 11.45 12.33
C CYS A 250 -2.69 12.14 12.17
N LYS A 251 -3.46 11.73 11.15
CA LYS A 251 -4.81 12.28 10.88
C LYS A 251 -5.73 12.28 12.11
N PRO A 252 -5.82 11.23 12.94
CA PRO A 252 -6.71 11.21 14.11
C PRO A 252 -6.42 12.28 15.18
N PHE A 253 -5.25 12.94 15.17
CA PHE A 253 -4.94 14.01 16.13
C PHE A 253 -5.65 15.33 15.85
N CYS A 254 -6.54 15.39 14.86
CA CYS A 254 -7.56 16.45 14.76
C CYS A 254 -8.66 16.31 15.82
N SER A 255 -8.73 15.18 16.55
CA SER A 255 -9.71 14.92 17.60
C SER A 255 -9.07 15.02 18.98
N ASP A 256 -9.61 15.89 19.83
CA ASP A 256 -9.09 16.11 21.19
C ASP A 256 -9.14 14.87 22.08
N SER A 257 -10.17 14.03 21.93
CA SER A 257 -10.29 12.79 22.70
C SER A 257 -9.17 11.80 22.34
N VAL A 258 -8.79 11.73 21.07
CA VAL A 258 -7.66 10.90 20.62
C VAL A 258 -6.34 11.47 21.12
N ARG A 259 -6.16 12.80 21.06
CA ARG A 259 -4.97 13.47 21.60
C ARG A 259 -4.81 13.20 23.10
N GLN A 260 -5.84 13.44 23.90
CA GLN A 260 -5.84 13.21 25.34
C GLN A 260 -5.53 11.76 25.67
N ARG A 261 -6.19 10.80 25.00
CA ARG A 261 -5.93 9.38 25.22
C ARG A 261 -4.47 9.01 24.92
N PHE A 262 -3.89 9.54 23.85
CA PHE A 262 -2.50 9.28 23.49
C PHE A 262 -1.53 9.85 24.53
N LEU A 263 -1.77 11.09 24.98
CA LEU A 263 -0.96 11.74 26.01
C LEU A 263 -1.05 11.01 27.36
N SER A 264 -2.24 10.59 27.79
CA SER A 264 -2.41 9.83 29.02
C SER A 264 -1.66 8.48 29.01
N ILE A 265 -1.58 7.82 27.85
CA ILE A 265 -0.78 6.57 27.71
C ILE A 265 0.71 6.87 27.89
N LEU A 266 1.21 7.95 27.29
CA LEU A 266 2.62 8.36 27.43
C LEU A 266 2.95 8.79 28.87
N GLU A 267 2.04 9.50 29.53
CA GLU A 267 2.16 9.89 30.94
C GLU A 267 2.26 8.66 31.85
N GLN A 268 1.44 7.63 31.62
CA GLN A 268 1.54 6.35 32.32
C GLN A 268 2.87 5.61 32.09
N LEU A 269 3.57 5.93 31.00
CA LEU A 269 4.90 5.41 30.69
C LEU A 269 6.04 6.30 31.22
N GLY A 270 5.72 7.35 31.98
CA GLY A 270 6.69 8.26 32.59
C GLY A 270 7.10 9.45 31.71
N LEU A 271 6.36 9.74 30.64
CA LEU A 271 6.62 10.88 29.77
C LEU A 271 5.68 12.05 30.03
N GLU A 272 6.24 13.18 30.40
CA GLU A 272 5.49 14.42 30.60
C GLU A 272 4.78 14.85 29.30
N PRO A 273 3.45 15.12 29.33
CA PRO A 273 2.70 15.54 28.15
C PRO A 273 3.28 16.77 27.43
N LEU A 274 3.92 17.69 28.16
CA LEU A 274 4.54 18.90 27.62
C LEU A 274 5.75 18.62 26.70
N ARG A 275 6.29 17.39 26.71
CA ARG A 275 7.38 16.94 25.83
C ARG A 275 6.86 16.35 24.52
N VAL A 276 5.54 16.29 24.31
CA VAL A 276 4.91 15.59 23.19
C VAL A 276 4.09 16.54 22.33
N ASP A 277 4.48 16.68 21.07
CA ASP A 277 3.79 17.50 20.08
C ASP A 277 2.97 16.61 19.13
N LEU A 278 1.64 16.72 19.17
CA LEU A 278 0.73 15.95 18.32
C LEU A 278 0.21 16.79 17.16
N LEU A 279 0.59 16.40 15.95
CA LEU A 279 0.24 17.10 14.71
C LEU A 279 -0.88 16.36 13.96
N PRO A 280 -1.97 17.06 13.54
CA PRO A 280 -2.98 16.47 12.67
C PRO A 280 -2.45 16.30 11.23
N LEU A 281 -3.31 15.84 10.33
CA LEU A 281 -2.99 15.77 8.89
C LEU A 281 -2.65 17.17 8.34
N ILE A 282 -1.54 17.27 7.62
CA ILE A 282 -1.17 18.44 6.83
C ILE A 282 -1.59 18.16 5.39
N LEU A 283 -2.44 19.02 4.82
CA LEU A 283 -3.08 18.77 3.53
C LEU A 283 -2.15 19.02 2.34
N LEU A 284 -1.31 20.05 2.42
CA LEU A 284 -0.38 20.40 1.35
C LEU A 284 0.89 19.56 1.46
N ASN A 285 1.27 18.92 0.35
CA ASN A 285 2.42 18.03 0.33
C ASN A 285 3.73 18.77 0.69
N HIS A 286 3.90 20.00 0.20
CA HIS A 286 5.03 20.86 0.56
C HIS A 286 5.16 21.04 2.08
N ASP A 287 4.09 21.42 2.76
CA ASP A 287 4.08 21.66 4.21
C ASP A 287 4.26 20.35 4.98
N HIS A 288 3.70 19.24 4.47
CA HIS A 288 3.92 17.90 5.03
C HIS A 288 5.40 17.51 5.01
N MET A 289 6.09 17.77 3.90
CA MET A 289 7.53 17.50 3.76
C MET A 289 8.34 18.43 4.67
N GLN A 290 8.01 19.72 4.73
CA GLN A 290 8.69 20.67 5.62
C GLN A 290 8.54 20.30 7.11
N ALA A 291 7.44 19.65 7.51
CA ALA A 291 7.25 19.21 8.90
C ALA A 291 8.33 18.24 9.42
N TYR A 292 9.08 17.56 8.55
CA TYR A 292 10.23 16.74 8.98
C TYR A 292 11.37 17.59 9.56
N SER A 293 11.42 18.90 9.27
CA SER A 293 12.38 19.82 9.92
C SER A 293 12.13 20.02 11.42
N LEU A 294 10.96 19.60 11.93
CA LEU A 294 10.61 19.65 13.35
C LEU A 294 11.29 18.55 14.19
N MET A 295 11.87 17.53 13.55
CA MET A 295 12.51 16.41 14.25
C MET A 295 13.98 16.23 13.83
N ASP A 296 14.78 15.77 14.78
CA ASP A 296 16.19 15.44 14.62
C ASP A 296 16.36 13.99 14.15
N ILE A 297 15.59 13.06 14.75
CA ILE A 297 15.70 11.61 14.53
C ILE A 297 14.30 11.02 14.35
N SER A 298 14.09 10.24 13.29
CA SER A 298 12.86 9.51 13.07
C SER A 298 12.91 8.14 13.74
N LEU A 299 11.83 7.80 14.43
CA LEU A 299 11.63 6.50 15.05
C LEU A 299 10.62 5.70 14.22
N ASP A 300 11.12 4.64 13.58
CA ASP A 300 10.28 3.71 12.84
C ASP A 300 9.44 2.84 13.78
N THR A 301 8.31 2.34 13.29
CA THR A 301 7.42 1.45 14.06
C THR A 301 7.73 -0.02 13.79
N PHE A 302 7.36 -0.90 14.71
CA PHE A 302 7.49 -2.36 14.55
C PHE A 302 6.34 -3.09 15.26
N PRO A 303 5.94 -4.30 14.83
CA PRO A 303 6.48 -5.09 13.70
C PRO A 303 5.99 -4.62 12.32
N TYR A 304 5.34 -3.45 12.24
CA TYR A 304 4.94 -2.84 10.98
C TYR A 304 5.73 -1.54 10.79
N ALA A 305 6.76 -1.59 9.95
CA ALA A 305 7.62 -0.46 9.59
C ALA A 305 6.91 0.59 8.71
N GLY A 306 7.46 1.79 8.73
CA GLY A 306 7.23 2.83 7.76
C GLY A 306 7.67 2.39 6.36
N THR A 307 7.18 3.12 5.36
CA THR A 307 7.55 2.87 3.96
C THR A 307 7.75 4.21 3.28
N THR A 308 6.65 4.86 2.85
CA THR A 308 6.70 6.21 2.30
C THR A 308 7.21 7.21 3.35
N THR A 309 6.75 7.11 4.60
CA THR A 309 7.21 7.95 5.71
C THR A 309 8.71 7.82 5.97
N THR A 310 9.26 6.61 5.92
CA THR A 310 10.70 6.37 6.05
C THR A 310 11.46 6.98 4.87
N CYS A 311 10.96 6.82 3.64
CA CYS A 311 11.53 7.44 2.45
C CYS A 311 11.53 8.98 2.55
N GLU A 312 10.41 9.57 2.94
CA GLU A 312 10.28 11.02 3.13
C GLU A 312 11.18 11.54 4.24
N SER A 313 11.30 10.82 5.37
CA SER A 313 12.22 11.14 6.46
C SER A 313 13.65 11.25 5.95
N LEU A 314 14.15 10.20 5.30
CA LEU A 314 15.51 10.17 4.75
C LEU A 314 15.71 11.25 3.69
N TYR A 315 14.72 11.46 2.82
CA TYR A 315 14.80 12.48 1.76
C TYR A 315 14.77 13.91 2.29
N MET A 316 14.10 14.15 3.43
CA MET A 316 14.13 15.42 4.16
C MET A 316 15.33 15.53 5.11
N GLY A 317 16.27 14.58 5.03
CA GLY A 317 17.50 14.58 5.78
C GLY A 317 17.33 14.17 7.24
N VAL A 318 16.24 13.51 7.63
CA VAL A 318 16.06 13.00 8.99
C VAL A 318 16.47 11.52 9.03
N PRO A 319 17.54 11.13 9.74
CA PRO A 319 17.90 9.72 9.90
C PRO A 319 16.79 8.96 10.62
N CYS A 320 16.56 7.72 10.22
CA CYS A 320 15.53 6.87 10.78
C CYS A 320 16.16 5.65 11.47
N VAL A 321 15.72 5.31 12.67
CA VAL A 321 16.08 4.05 13.35
C VAL A 321 14.96 3.04 13.09
N THR A 322 15.30 1.87 12.56
CA THR A 322 14.36 0.77 12.30
C THR A 322 14.79 -0.51 13.01
N MET A 323 13.94 -1.53 12.99
CA MET A 323 14.23 -2.83 13.59
C MET A 323 13.98 -3.95 12.59
N ALA A 324 14.84 -4.95 12.60
CA ALA A 324 14.66 -6.18 11.83
C ALA A 324 13.78 -7.18 12.59
N GLY A 325 13.04 -7.99 11.84
CA GLY A 325 12.28 -9.10 12.40
C GLY A 325 12.00 -10.20 11.40
N SER A 326 10.94 -10.94 11.66
CA SER A 326 10.57 -12.20 11.01
C SER A 326 9.55 -12.07 9.88
N VAL A 327 8.94 -10.89 9.72
CA VAL A 327 7.86 -10.64 8.75
C VAL A 327 8.20 -9.49 7.81
N HIS A 328 7.67 -9.57 6.58
CA HIS A 328 7.85 -8.55 5.53
C HIS A 328 7.62 -7.14 6.04
N ALA A 329 6.47 -6.90 6.69
CA ALA A 329 6.08 -5.58 7.19
C ALA A 329 7.10 -4.97 8.15
N HIS A 330 7.83 -5.80 8.89
CA HIS A 330 8.88 -5.37 9.82
C HIS A 330 10.16 -5.00 9.06
N ASN A 331 10.49 -5.81 8.05
CA ASN A 331 11.74 -5.69 7.30
C ASN A 331 11.69 -4.69 6.13
N VAL A 332 10.57 -3.99 5.89
CA VAL A 332 10.54 -2.91 4.89
C VAL A 332 11.56 -1.82 5.23
N GLY A 333 11.63 -1.39 6.49
CA GLY A 333 12.64 -0.43 6.96
C GLY A 333 14.07 -0.94 6.75
N VAL A 334 14.31 -2.23 7.01
CA VAL A 334 15.60 -2.91 6.77
C VAL A 334 16.00 -2.81 5.30
N SER A 335 15.10 -3.16 4.39
CA SER A 335 15.37 -3.10 2.94
C SER A 335 15.72 -1.67 2.51
N LEU A 336 14.96 -0.67 2.95
CA LEU A 336 15.20 0.72 2.61
C LEU A 336 16.57 1.21 3.12
N LEU A 337 16.83 1.07 4.43
CA LEU A 337 18.06 1.58 5.04
C LEU A 337 19.31 0.91 4.48
N LYS A 338 19.26 -0.41 4.28
CA LYS A 338 20.39 -1.15 3.71
C LYS A 338 20.71 -0.70 2.29
N ASN A 339 19.70 -0.50 1.45
CA ASN A 339 19.93 -0.02 0.09
C ASN A 339 20.42 1.44 0.06
N VAL A 340 20.08 2.28 1.04
CA VAL A 340 20.62 3.65 1.18
C VAL A 340 22.05 3.68 1.77
N GLY A 341 22.51 2.58 2.39
CA GLY A 341 23.82 2.51 3.04
C GLY A 341 23.81 2.90 4.52
N LEU A 342 22.66 2.78 5.18
CA LEU A 342 22.43 3.11 6.59
C LEU A 342 22.24 1.85 7.45
N GLU A 343 22.95 0.77 7.13
CA GLU A 343 22.85 -0.51 7.85
C GLU A 343 23.08 -0.39 9.36
N ARG A 344 23.90 0.59 9.78
CA ARG A 344 24.17 0.89 11.19
C ARG A 344 22.96 1.41 11.98
N LEU A 345 21.86 1.76 11.32
CA LEU A 345 20.63 2.26 11.96
C LEU A 345 19.52 1.19 12.01
N ILE A 346 19.90 -0.08 11.82
CA ILE A 346 19.00 -1.24 11.83
C ILE A 346 19.28 -2.05 13.09
N ALA A 347 18.37 -1.99 14.05
CA ALA A 347 18.43 -2.79 15.26
C ALA A 347 17.94 -4.22 15.04
N LYS A 348 18.41 -5.16 15.86
CA LYS A 348 17.93 -6.55 15.93
C LYS A 348 17.07 -6.82 17.15
N THR A 349 17.15 -5.95 18.16
CA THR A 349 16.39 -6.05 19.41
C THR A 349 15.88 -4.68 19.82
N GLU A 350 14.90 -4.65 20.74
CA GLU A 350 14.42 -3.39 21.32
C GLU A 350 15.54 -2.61 22.04
N ASP A 351 16.47 -3.32 22.69
CA ASP A 351 17.58 -2.69 23.41
C ASP A 351 18.58 -2.04 22.45
N GLU A 352 18.89 -2.71 21.34
CA GLU A 352 19.71 -2.14 20.28
C GLU A 352 18.99 -0.96 19.61
N TYR A 353 17.67 -1.04 19.43
CA TYR A 353 16.88 0.07 18.88
C TYR A 353 16.97 1.32 19.77
N VAL A 354 16.85 1.14 21.10
CA VAL A 354 17.06 2.22 22.06
C VAL A 354 18.49 2.76 21.93
N GLN A 355 19.50 1.89 21.98
CA GLN A 355 20.90 2.31 21.93
C GLN A 355 21.23 3.12 20.68
N LEU A 356 20.79 2.69 19.50
CA LEU A 356 21.01 3.41 18.25
C LEU A 356 20.38 4.82 18.25
N ALA A 357 19.20 4.97 18.86
CA ALA A 357 18.56 6.26 19.02
C ALA A 357 19.35 7.17 20.00
N LEU A 358 19.89 6.61 21.08
CA LEU A 358 20.75 7.33 22.03
C LEU A 358 22.07 7.76 21.38
N ASP A 359 22.70 6.88 20.60
CA ASP A 359 23.96 7.16 19.92
C ASP A 359 23.80 8.33 18.94
N LEU A 360 22.74 8.33 18.13
CA LEU A 360 22.40 9.47 17.25
C LEU A 360 22.14 10.76 18.04
N ALA A 361 21.48 10.66 19.19
CA ALA A 361 21.14 11.82 20.04
C ALA A 361 22.36 12.40 20.79
N SER A 362 23.43 11.63 20.95
CA SER A 362 24.59 12.00 21.77
C SER A 362 25.48 13.10 21.17
N ASN A 363 25.41 13.31 19.84
CA ASN A 363 26.27 14.27 19.14
C ASN A 363 25.49 15.02 18.06
N ALA A 364 24.98 16.21 18.43
CA ALA A 364 24.20 17.07 17.54
C ALA A 364 24.98 17.54 16.30
N LEU A 365 26.30 17.73 16.39
CA LEU A 365 27.12 18.14 15.24
C LEU A 365 27.21 17.01 14.21
N ALA A 366 27.58 15.80 14.65
CA ALA A 366 27.63 14.62 13.78
C ALA A 366 26.24 14.28 13.20
N LEU A 367 25.18 14.46 14.00
CA LEU A 367 23.80 14.32 13.52
C LEU A 367 23.51 15.32 12.41
N SER A 368 23.86 16.61 12.59
CA SER A 368 23.68 17.64 11.56
C SER A 368 24.41 17.32 10.26
N GLU A 369 25.66 16.84 10.33
CA GLU A 369 26.43 16.41 9.15
C GLU A 369 25.74 15.25 8.41
N LEU A 370 25.26 14.25 9.16
CA LEU A 370 24.48 13.15 8.57
C LEU A 370 23.24 13.69 7.87
N ARG A 371 22.46 14.54 8.52
CA ARG A 371 21.23 15.10 7.95
C ARG A 371 21.47 15.79 6.61
N LEU A 372 22.51 16.61 6.52
CA LEU A 372 22.85 17.37 5.31
C LEU A 372 23.28 16.49 4.13
N THR A 373 23.76 15.27 4.37
CA THR A 373 24.22 14.34 3.32
C THR A 373 23.16 13.31 2.92
N LEU A 374 22.16 13.06 3.76
CA LEU A 374 21.17 11.98 3.58
C LEU A 374 20.37 12.06 2.28
N ARG A 375 19.93 13.26 1.86
CA ARG A 375 19.16 13.41 0.61
C ARG A 375 19.96 12.93 -0.60
N GLU A 376 21.24 13.30 -0.67
CA GLU A 376 22.11 12.91 -1.78
C GLU A 376 22.42 11.41 -1.76
N LEU A 377 22.68 10.84 -0.57
CA LEU A 377 22.84 9.40 -0.39
C LEU A 377 21.61 8.64 -0.89
N MET A 378 20.41 9.09 -0.50
CA MET A 378 19.17 8.46 -0.93
C MET A 378 18.95 8.60 -2.44
N ALA A 379 19.16 9.79 -3.01
CA ALA A 379 18.99 10.03 -4.45
C ALA A 379 19.93 9.18 -5.33
N LYS A 380 21.15 8.88 -4.86
CA LYS A 380 22.12 8.02 -5.55
C LYS A 380 21.91 6.52 -5.30
N SER A 381 21.11 6.16 -4.29
CA SER A 381 20.88 4.77 -3.91
C SER A 381 19.97 4.03 -4.90
N PRO A 382 19.95 2.68 -4.87
CA PRO A 382 18.97 1.88 -5.62
C PRO A 382 17.50 2.25 -5.32
N VAL A 383 17.19 2.83 -4.15
CA VAL A 383 15.83 3.20 -3.75
C VAL A 383 15.25 4.31 -4.63
N CYS A 384 16.08 5.17 -5.24
CA CYS A 384 15.64 6.26 -6.12
C CYS A 384 16.09 6.08 -7.58
N HIS A 385 16.63 4.92 -7.95
CA HIS A 385 17.17 4.69 -9.29
C HIS A 385 16.13 4.08 -10.23
N GLY A 386 15.15 4.89 -10.66
CA GLY A 386 14.01 4.46 -11.47
C GLY A 386 14.35 3.62 -12.70
N ALA A 387 15.28 4.08 -13.54
CA ALA A 387 15.66 3.35 -14.75
C ALA A 387 16.25 1.95 -14.47
N LYS A 388 17.08 1.81 -13.43
CA LYS A 388 17.65 0.51 -13.05
C LYS A 388 16.60 -0.40 -12.42
N PHE A 389 15.77 0.16 -11.54
CA PHE A 389 14.67 -0.58 -10.91
C PHE A 389 13.72 -1.17 -11.97
N THR A 390 13.30 -0.36 -12.95
CA THR A 390 12.38 -0.82 -13.99
C THR A 390 13.00 -1.90 -14.86
N LYS A 391 14.30 -1.84 -15.18
CA LYS A 391 14.99 -2.94 -15.90
C LYS A 391 15.01 -4.25 -15.11
N ASP A 392 15.20 -4.18 -13.79
CA ASP A 392 15.16 -5.36 -12.93
C ASP A 392 13.75 -5.95 -12.85
N LEU A 393 12.73 -5.08 -12.81
CA LEU A 393 11.32 -5.47 -12.85
C LEU A 393 10.95 -6.10 -14.20
N GLU A 394 11.41 -5.54 -15.31
CA GLU A 394 11.25 -6.11 -16.67
C GLU A 394 11.89 -7.48 -16.78
N SER A 395 13.08 -7.66 -16.22
CA SER A 395 13.75 -8.96 -16.18
C SER A 395 12.93 -9.98 -15.38
N ALA A 396 12.33 -9.55 -14.26
CA ALA A 396 11.42 -10.41 -13.49
C ALA A 396 10.16 -10.78 -14.28
N TYR A 397 9.54 -9.82 -14.98
CA TYR A 397 8.39 -10.09 -15.86
C TYR A 397 8.72 -11.05 -17.00
N ARG A 398 9.88 -10.86 -17.66
CA ARG A 398 10.35 -11.77 -18.69
C ARG A 398 10.52 -13.18 -18.16
N ASN A 399 11.12 -13.34 -16.96
CA ASN A 399 11.24 -14.65 -16.31
C ASN A 399 9.88 -15.29 -15.98
N MET A 400 8.92 -14.52 -15.46
CA MET A 400 7.54 -15.01 -15.23
C MET A 400 6.92 -15.48 -16.55
N TRP A 401 7.10 -14.72 -17.63
CA TRP A 401 6.59 -15.07 -18.95
C TRP A 401 7.21 -16.33 -19.54
N HIS A 402 8.54 -16.49 -19.44
CA HIS A 402 9.21 -17.72 -19.83
C HIS A 402 8.64 -18.93 -19.10
N ARG A 403 8.46 -18.84 -17.77
CA ARG A 403 7.88 -19.93 -16.97
C ARG A 403 6.48 -20.30 -17.46
N TYR A 404 5.62 -19.32 -17.69
CA TYR A 404 4.28 -19.55 -18.23
C TYR A 404 4.29 -20.21 -19.62
N CYS A 405 5.19 -19.79 -20.52
CA CYS A 405 5.33 -20.41 -21.83
C CYS A 405 5.71 -21.89 -21.75
N HIS A 406 6.52 -22.27 -20.75
CA HIS A 406 6.88 -23.66 -20.45
C HIS A 406 5.81 -24.43 -19.64
N GLY A 407 4.64 -23.82 -19.39
CA GLY A 407 3.55 -24.45 -18.65
C GLY A 407 3.67 -24.36 -17.12
N ASP A 408 4.60 -23.57 -16.60
CA ASP A 408 4.73 -23.31 -15.17
C ASP A 408 3.95 -22.06 -14.75
N ALA A 409 2.77 -22.27 -14.17
CA ALA A 409 1.91 -21.22 -13.61
C ALA A 409 1.54 -21.57 -12.15
N PRO A 410 2.13 -20.89 -11.14
CA PRO A 410 1.92 -21.21 -9.72
C PRO A 410 0.45 -21.23 -9.29
N ALA A 411 -0.36 -20.28 -9.75
CA ALA A 411 -1.76 -20.23 -9.36
C ALA A 411 -2.58 -21.42 -9.87
N LEU A 412 -2.28 -21.94 -11.07
CA LEU A 412 -2.97 -23.13 -11.58
C LEU A 412 -2.73 -24.34 -10.68
N LYS A 413 -1.48 -24.54 -10.24
CA LYS A 413 -1.11 -25.58 -9.26
C LYS A 413 -1.83 -25.38 -7.93
N ASN A 414 -1.89 -24.14 -7.44
CA ASN A 414 -2.59 -23.80 -6.19
C ASN A 414 -4.10 -24.09 -6.29
N MET A 415 -4.73 -23.72 -7.41
CA MET A 415 -6.16 -23.95 -7.64
C MET A 415 -6.50 -25.43 -7.80
N GLU A 416 -5.64 -26.22 -8.46
CA GLU A 416 -5.79 -27.67 -8.56
C GLU A 416 -5.68 -28.36 -7.19
N ALA A 417 -4.69 -27.96 -6.39
CA ALA A 417 -4.52 -28.47 -5.02
C ALA A 417 -5.76 -28.20 -4.15
N LEU A 418 -6.38 -27.02 -4.30
CA LEU A 418 -7.62 -26.67 -3.59
C LEU A 418 -8.80 -27.55 -4.00
N LYS A 419 -8.96 -27.85 -5.29
CA LYS A 419 -10.04 -28.76 -5.78
C LYS A 419 -9.90 -30.17 -5.19
N LEU A 420 -8.67 -30.65 -4.99
CA LEU A 420 -8.42 -31.98 -4.41
C LEU A 420 -8.80 -32.07 -2.92
N HIS A 421 -8.70 -30.98 -2.16
CA HIS A 421 -8.95 -30.93 -0.71
C HIS A 421 -10.39 -30.57 -0.32
N LEU A 422 -11.31 -30.37 -1.28
CA LEU A 422 -12.73 -30.15 -0.99
C LEU A 422 -13.41 -31.45 -0.49
N PRO A 423 -14.30 -31.39 0.52
CA PRO A 423 -15.14 -32.52 0.91
C PRO A 423 -15.98 -33.03 -0.28
N GLN A 424 -16.26 -34.33 -0.34
CA GLN A 424 -16.99 -34.96 -1.45
C GLN A 424 -18.34 -34.29 -1.77
N SER A 425 -19.02 -33.71 -0.77
CA SER A 425 -20.28 -32.97 -0.95
C SER A 425 -20.14 -31.69 -1.78
N GLU A 426 -18.98 -31.01 -1.74
CA GLU A 426 -18.72 -29.81 -2.55
C GLU A 426 -18.12 -30.14 -3.94
N LYS A 427 -17.53 -31.34 -4.11
CA LYS A 427 -17.02 -31.80 -5.40
C LYS A 427 -18.14 -32.10 -6.41
N ILE A 428 -19.29 -32.57 -5.93
CA ILE A 428 -20.44 -32.93 -6.75
C ILE A 428 -21.11 -31.68 -7.35
N THR A 429 -21.23 -30.59 -6.58
CA THR A 429 -21.87 -29.34 -7.04
C THR A 429 -21.11 -28.67 -8.20
N ILE A 430 -19.79 -28.83 -8.29
CA ILE A 430 -18.97 -28.24 -9.37
C ILE A 430 -19.04 -29.08 -10.65
N MET A 431 -19.17 -30.40 -10.55
CA MET A 431 -19.33 -31.28 -11.72
C MET A 431 -20.68 -31.06 -12.43
N PHE A 432 -21.74 -30.72 -11.69
CA PHE A 432 -23.06 -30.46 -12.29
C PHE A 432 -23.20 -29.07 -12.93
N SER A 433 -22.32 -28.10 -12.65
CA SER A 433 -22.30 -26.82 -13.37
C SER A 433 -21.64 -26.91 -14.75
N ASP A 434 -20.82 -27.94 -15.00
CA ASP A 434 -20.09 -28.12 -16.27
C ASP A 434 -20.86 -29.00 -17.29
N ILE A 435 -22.05 -29.52 -16.96
CA ILE A 435 -22.86 -30.39 -17.84
C ILE A 435 -24.16 -29.69 -18.33
N GLY A 436 -24.29 -28.39 -18.10
CA GLY A 436 -25.52 -27.63 -18.38
C GLY A 436 -25.67 -27.03 -19.79
N GLU A 437 -25.23 -27.68 -20.86
CA GLU A 437 -25.63 -27.34 -22.24
C GLU A 437 -25.98 -28.60 -23.03
N ALA A 438 -27.17 -29.15 -22.79
CA ALA A 438 -27.88 -29.96 -23.79
C ALA A 438 -29.36 -30.13 -23.42
N THR A 439 -30.20 -29.87 -24.43
CA THR A 439 -31.63 -30.20 -24.56
C THR A 439 -32.63 -29.32 -23.83
N GLY A 440 -33.39 -28.56 -24.63
CA GLY A 440 -34.61 -27.89 -24.21
C GLY A 440 -35.81 -28.81 -24.25
N VAL A 441 -36.79 -28.52 -23.40
CA VAL A 441 -38.21 -28.89 -23.56
C VAL A 441 -39.03 -27.80 -22.85
N GLU A 442 -40.01 -27.24 -23.58
CA GLU A 442 -41.09 -26.40 -23.06
C GLU A 442 -42.01 -27.21 -22.15
N GLU A 443 -42.52 -26.64 -21.05
CA GLU A 443 -43.96 -26.71 -20.75
C GLU A 443 -44.40 -25.84 -19.54
N ASN A 444 -45.70 -25.56 -19.56
CA ASN A 444 -46.46 -24.50 -18.89
C ASN A 444 -46.76 -24.69 -17.39
N HIS A 445 -46.99 -23.53 -16.76
CA HIS A 445 -47.84 -23.21 -15.58
C HIS A 445 -48.39 -24.32 -14.66
N GLN A 446 -48.21 -24.16 -13.34
CA GLN A 446 -49.30 -23.80 -12.40
C GLN A 446 -48.82 -23.51 -10.96
N GLN A 447 -49.62 -22.69 -10.27
CA GLN A 447 -49.44 -22.07 -8.95
C GLN A 447 -49.35 -23.06 -7.78
N GLN A 448 -48.55 -22.70 -6.77
CA GLN A 448 -48.82 -23.06 -5.38
C GLN A 448 -48.67 -21.83 -4.46
N ALA A 449 -49.70 -21.62 -3.65
CA ALA A 449 -49.76 -20.65 -2.56
C ALA A 449 -49.64 -21.39 -1.23
N VAL A 450 -48.73 -21.00 -0.33
CA VAL A 450 -48.93 -21.10 1.13
C VAL A 450 -48.21 -19.97 1.88
N LYS A 451 -49.07 -19.15 2.49
CA LYS A 451 -48.99 -18.17 3.60
C LYS A 451 -47.68 -18.00 4.39
N ALA A 452 -47.25 -16.73 4.48
CA ALA A 452 -46.44 -16.18 5.56
C ALA A 452 -47.33 -15.39 6.55
N ASN A 453 -47.11 -15.58 7.86
CA ASN A 453 -47.71 -14.82 8.95
C ASN A 453 -46.72 -13.76 9.47
N GLY A 454 -47.21 -12.55 9.74
CA GLY A 454 -46.74 -11.73 10.89
C GLY A 454 -46.06 -10.39 10.59
N MET A 455 -46.85 -9.31 10.71
CA MET A 455 -46.57 -7.86 10.71
C MET A 455 -45.35 -7.42 11.58
N SER A 456 -44.73 -6.23 11.43
CA SER A 456 -45.24 -4.90 11.05
C SER A 456 -44.10 -3.95 10.61
N LEU A 457 -44.35 -3.15 9.57
CA LEU A 457 -43.62 -1.91 9.25
C LEU A 457 -44.64 -0.79 9.20
N VAL A 458 -44.44 0.26 10.02
CA VAL A 458 -45.24 1.48 10.02
C VAL A 458 -44.65 2.45 8.99
N SER A 459 -45.51 2.87 8.08
CA SER A 459 -45.32 3.90 7.06
C SER A 459 -45.35 5.32 7.64
N LEU A 460 -44.56 6.24 7.09
CA LEU A 460 -44.87 7.68 7.12
C LEU A 460 -44.52 8.34 5.77
N SER A 461 -45.51 9.10 5.30
CA SER A 461 -45.69 9.72 4.00
C SER A 461 -44.96 11.06 3.84
N THR A 462 -44.51 11.33 2.61
CA THR A 462 -44.13 12.66 2.09
C THR A 462 -45.32 13.61 1.96
N PRO A 463 -45.06 14.93 2.05
CA PRO A 463 -45.80 15.89 1.24
C PRO A 463 -44.88 16.82 0.44
N SER A 464 -45.26 17.03 -0.82
CA SER A 464 -44.84 18.12 -1.70
C SER A 464 -45.71 19.36 -1.46
N LEU A 465 -45.16 20.57 -1.61
CA LEU A 465 -45.91 21.77 -2.03
C LEU A 465 -44.97 22.88 -2.55
N THR A 466 -45.54 23.71 -3.41
CA THR A 466 -44.99 24.57 -4.46
C THR A 466 -44.69 26.02 -4.05
N SER A 467 -43.72 26.62 -4.76
CA SER A 467 -43.49 28.02 -5.17
C SER A 467 -44.18 29.21 -4.47
N SER A 468 -43.36 30.24 -4.14
CA SER A 468 -43.65 31.65 -4.45
C SER A 468 -42.37 32.52 -4.40
N GLN A 469 -42.33 33.52 -5.27
CA GLN A 469 -41.27 34.52 -5.50
C GLN A 469 -41.36 35.73 -4.54
N GLU A 470 -40.38 36.64 -4.71
CA GLU A 470 -40.27 38.06 -4.26
C GLU A 470 -39.51 38.28 -2.93
N SER A 471 -38.63 39.28 -2.77
CA SER A 471 -38.04 40.31 -3.63
C SER A 471 -36.91 41.00 -2.86
N GLN A 472 -36.17 41.86 -3.56
CA GLN A 472 -34.95 42.58 -3.20
C GLN A 472 -35.05 43.51 -1.98
N SER A 473 -33.92 43.76 -1.31
CA SER A 473 -33.44 45.15 -1.13
C SER A 473 -31.98 45.21 -0.66
N GLN A 474 -31.20 46.03 -1.38
CA GLN A 474 -29.87 46.52 -1.05
C GLN A 474 -29.97 47.65 -0.02
N ILE A 475 -28.99 47.80 0.88
CA ILE A 475 -28.52 49.11 1.34
C ILE A 475 -27.00 49.11 1.44
N VAL A 476 -26.39 50.00 0.66
CA VAL A 476 -25.00 50.48 0.72
C VAL A 476 -25.02 51.85 1.42
N ASN A 477 -23.97 52.17 2.19
CA ASN A 477 -23.29 53.48 2.31
C ASN A 477 -22.27 53.38 3.47
N GLY A 478 -20.98 53.72 3.36
CA GLY A 478 -20.30 54.63 2.46
C GLY A 478 -20.17 56.02 3.10
N VAL A 479 -19.14 56.25 3.91
CA VAL A 479 -18.75 57.58 4.41
C VAL A 479 -17.25 57.81 4.11
N ARG A 480 -16.97 58.98 3.52
CA ARG A 480 -15.68 59.66 3.28
C ARG A 480 -15.95 61.16 3.56
N PRO A 481 -14.96 62.06 3.56
CA PRO A 481 -13.57 61.96 4.04
C PRO A 481 -13.13 63.21 4.87
N SER A 482 -11.92 63.19 5.42
CA SER A 482 -11.01 64.34 5.58
C SER A 482 -9.58 63.81 5.55
#